data_AF-A0A1G5FLU5-F1
#
_entry.id   AF-A0A1G5FLU5-F1
#
_cell.length_a   1.000
_cell.length_b   1.000
_cell.length_c   1.000
_cell.angle_alpha   90.00
_cell.angle_beta   90.00
_cell.angle_gamma   90.00
#
_symmetry.space_group_name_H-M   'P 1'
#
loop_
_entity.id
_entity.type
_entity.pdbx_description
1 polymer ?
#
loop_
_entity_poly.entity_id
_entity_poly.type
_entity_poly.pdbx_seq_one_letter_code
_entity_poly.pdbx_strand_id
1 'polypeptide(L)'
;MKINIYYGGRGIIDDPTLYVISQITTVLQELNVKVQQYNLYEQKNGITALPNTLKDADGIILASTVEWFGVGGYMMQFLDACWLYGDKEKIKDIYMAPVVMSTTHGEREGMMSLSAAWEMLGGLPCEGICGYIADTTRLENSSEYSKIIDKKAENIYRTINQKMPVFPASNRAVINKVAVANSIDLTPQESEQLSEYASDDRFVKKQKEDLQELASIFRDKMGQDETTSGNSGEYAKKLQSTFRPVAGINAVFKILFTDNARLKPVIINVENSRCECSTGESGECDVVITTEQRVFEDILDGRITFQRAFMDGSIKMKGDFKLLRSMDQLFGLMEE
;
A
#
# COMPACT_ATOMS: atom_id res chain seq x y z
N MET A 1 -40.02 -1.73 -3.54
CA MET A 1 -39.01 -2.23 -2.59
C MET A 1 -37.64 -2.08 -3.22
N LYS A 2 -36.66 -1.56 -2.49
CA LYS A 2 -35.26 -1.44 -2.92
C LYS A 2 -34.36 -2.23 -1.98
N ILE A 3 -33.49 -3.06 -2.56
CA ILE A 3 -32.47 -3.82 -1.83
C ILE A 3 -31.08 -3.45 -2.35
N ASN A 4 -30.21 -2.98 -1.46
CA ASN A 4 -28.80 -2.73 -1.81
C ASN A 4 -27.94 -3.94 -1.45
N ILE A 5 -27.06 -4.38 -2.34
CA ILE A 5 -26.09 -5.44 -2.06
C ILE A 5 -24.72 -4.78 -1.86
N TYR A 6 -24.10 -4.96 -0.71
CA TYR A 6 -22.71 -4.55 -0.48
C TYR A 6 -21.84 -5.78 -0.55
N TYR A 7 -20.96 -5.86 -1.55
CA TYR A 7 -20.10 -7.00 -1.77
C TYR A 7 -18.66 -6.69 -1.34
N GLY A 8 -18.21 -7.36 -0.28
CA GLY A 8 -16.90 -7.18 0.36
C GLY A 8 -15.83 -8.18 -0.05
N GLY A 9 -16.10 -9.04 -1.03
CA GLY A 9 -15.08 -9.90 -1.63
C GLY A 9 -14.15 -9.12 -2.56
N ARG A 10 -13.20 -9.84 -3.19
CA ARG A 10 -12.13 -9.23 -4.00
C ARG A 10 -12.46 -9.07 -5.48
N GLY A 11 -13.63 -9.55 -5.92
CA GLY A 11 -14.01 -9.54 -7.34
C GLY A 11 -13.22 -10.52 -8.21
N ILE A 12 -12.70 -11.59 -7.61
CA ILE A 12 -11.96 -12.63 -8.33
C ILE A 12 -12.96 -13.44 -9.18
N ILE A 13 -12.51 -13.87 -10.36
CA ILE A 13 -13.23 -14.87 -11.17
C ILE A 13 -13.40 -16.13 -10.31
N ASP A 14 -14.53 -16.81 -10.43
CA ASP A 14 -14.85 -18.00 -9.62
C ASP A 14 -15.02 -17.72 -8.11
N ASP A 15 -15.47 -16.52 -7.74
CA ASP A 15 -15.91 -16.26 -6.37
C ASP A 15 -17.32 -16.86 -6.12
N PRO A 16 -17.46 -17.80 -5.15
CA PRO A 16 -18.76 -18.43 -4.88
C PRO A 16 -19.82 -17.45 -4.35
N THR A 17 -19.43 -16.40 -3.63
CA THR A 17 -20.34 -15.36 -3.14
C THR A 17 -20.92 -14.58 -4.31
N LEU A 18 -20.12 -14.25 -5.34
CA LEU A 18 -20.59 -13.54 -6.54
C LEU A 18 -21.68 -14.33 -7.26
N TYR A 19 -21.51 -15.65 -7.39
CA TYR A 19 -22.54 -16.50 -7.98
C TYR A 19 -23.84 -16.46 -7.16
N VAL A 20 -23.74 -16.62 -5.84
CA VAL A 20 -24.92 -16.61 -4.95
C VAL A 20 -25.66 -15.28 -5.03
N ILE A 21 -24.99 -14.14 -4.94
CA ILE A 21 -25.66 -12.84 -5.02
C ILE A 21 -26.21 -12.55 -6.40
N SER A 22 -25.60 -13.07 -7.47
CA SER A 22 -26.11 -12.98 -8.84
C SER A 22 -27.46 -13.72 -8.96
N GLN A 23 -27.53 -14.96 -8.47
CA GLN A 23 -28.79 -15.70 -8.44
C GLN A 23 -29.85 -15.04 -7.56
N ILE A 24 -29.49 -14.59 -6.34
CA ILE A 24 -30.41 -13.84 -5.48
C ILE A 24 -30.92 -12.59 -6.21
N THR A 25 -30.05 -11.87 -6.92
CA THR A 25 -30.42 -10.68 -7.69
C THR A 25 -31.46 -11.01 -8.76
N THR A 26 -31.26 -12.09 -9.52
CA THR A 26 -32.24 -12.56 -10.52
C THR A 26 -33.61 -12.81 -9.90
N VAL A 27 -33.68 -13.60 -8.82
CA VAL A 27 -34.94 -13.91 -8.13
C VAL A 27 -35.62 -12.65 -7.59
N LEU A 28 -34.86 -11.74 -6.99
CA LEU A 28 -35.41 -10.49 -6.47
C LEU A 28 -35.92 -9.58 -7.60
N GLN A 29 -35.23 -9.51 -8.73
CA GLN A 29 -35.65 -8.73 -9.89
C GLN A 29 -36.94 -9.30 -10.53
N GLU A 30 -37.07 -10.63 -10.60
CA GLU A 30 -38.31 -11.30 -11.04
C GLU A 30 -39.51 -10.93 -10.14
N LEU A 31 -39.27 -10.69 -8.85
CA LEU A 31 -40.25 -10.22 -7.88
C LEU A 31 -40.45 -8.68 -7.88
N ASN A 32 -39.97 -7.99 -8.93
CA ASN A 32 -40.04 -6.53 -9.09
C ASN A 32 -39.33 -5.72 -7.99
N VAL A 33 -38.26 -6.28 -7.40
CA VAL A 33 -37.41 -5.55 -6.45
C VAL A 33 -36.33 -4.79 -7.19
N LYS A 34 -36.13 -3.52 -6.84
CA LYS A 34 -35.00 -2.74 -7.34
C LYS A 34 -33.73 -3.17 -6.59
N VAL A 35 -32.85 -3.91 -7.24
CA VAL A 35 -31.57 -4.34 -6.66
C VAL A 35 -30.43 -3.42 -7.14
N GLN A 36 -29.62 -2.92 -6.21
CA GLN A 36 -28.43 -2.13 -6.52
C GLN A 36 -27.20 -2.71 -5.83
N GLN A 37 -26.22 -3.20 -6.60
CA GLN A 37 -24.99 -3.77 -6.06
C GLN A 37 -23.87 -2.73 -5.99
N TYR A 38 -23.16 -2.72 -4.87
CA TYR A 38 -21.96 -1.95 -4.59
C TYR A 38 -20.80 -2.90 -4.33
N ASN A 39 -19.87 -2.95 -5.27
CA ASN A 39 -18.62 -3.69 -5.12
C ASN A 39 -17.64 -2.85 -4.29
N LEU A 40 -17.42 -3.23 -3.03
CA LEU A 40 -16.63 -2.42 -2.11
C LEU A 40 -15.16 -2.30 -2.55
N TYR A 41 -14.64 -3.32 -3.25
CA TYR A 41 -13.28 -3.28 -3.82
C TYR A 41 -13.12 -2.24 -4.94
N GLU A 42 -14.21 -1.79 -5.58
CA GLU A 42 -14.19 -0.72 -6.59
C GLU A 42 -14.32 0.66 -5.95
N GLN A 43 -14.87 0.71 -4.73
CA GLN A 43 -15.19 1.94 -4.00
C GLN A 43 -14.18 2.25 -2.89
N LYS A 44 -12.93 1.76 -2.97
CA LYS A 44 -11.95 1.77 -1.85
C LYS A 44 -11.86 3.09 -1.08
N ASN A 45 -11.84 4.21 -1.80
CA ASN A 45 -11.70 5.55 -1.20
C ASN A 45 -13.07 6.22 -0.93
N GLY A 46 -14.15 5.67 -1.50
CA GLY A 46 -15.53 6.12 -1.35
C GLY A 46 -16.36 5.31 -0.36
N ILE A 47 -15.80 4.27 0.30
CA ILE A 47 -16.55 3.42 1.23
C ILE A 47 -17.20 4.24 2.35
N THR A 48 -16.52 5.29 2.82
CA THR A 48 -17.01 6.21 3.86
C THR A 48 -18.28 6.96 3.44
N ALA A 49 -18.52 7.14 2.14
CA ALA A 49 -19.72 7.78 1.57
C ALA A 49 -20.89 6.82 1.30
N LEU A 50 -20.64 5.50 1.28
CA LEU A 50 -21.67 4.51 1.00
C LEU A 50 -22.83 4.45 2.03
N PRO A 51 -22.68 4.79 3.32
CA PRO A 51 -23.83 4.85 4.24
C PRO A 51 -24.97 5.76 3.73
N ASN A 52 -24.67 6.78 2.92
CA ASN A 52 -25.67 7.66 2.33
C ASN A 52 -26.64 6.92 1.39
N THR A 53 -26.20 5.78 0.84
CA THR A 53 -27.02 4.93 -0.04
C THR A 53 -28.06 4.11 0.72
N LEU A 54 -28.01 4.07 2.05
CA LEU A 54 -28.99 3.36 2.89
C LEU A 54 -30.33 4.08 2.99
N LYS A 55 -30.36 5.41 2.75
CA LYS A 55 -31.55 6.25 2.95
C LYS A 55 -32.78 5.81 2.17
N ASP A 56 -32.58 5.21 1.00
CA ASP A 56 -33.64 4.77 0.10
C ASP A 56 -33.76 3.24 0.01
N ALA A 57 -33.06 2.50 0.87
CA ALA A 57 -33.09 1.05 0.92
C ALA A 57 -34.12 0.55 1.95
N ASP A 58 -34.97 -0.39 1.54
CA ASP A 58 -35.87 -1.13 2.46
C ASP A 58 -35.14 -2.32 3.10
N GLY A 59 -34.11 -2.83 2.42
CA GLY A 59 -33.26 -3.89 2.91
C GLY A 59 -31.89 -3.86 2.27
N ILE A 60 -30.96 -4.59 2.87
CA ILE A 60 -29.61 -4.73 2.37
C ILE A 60 -29.16 -6.19 2.41
N ILE A 61 -28.19 -6.52 1.56
CA ILE A 61 -27.47 -7.78 1.60
C ILE A 61 -26.01 -7.47 1.86
N LEU A 62 -25.47 -7.98 2.97
CA LEU A 62 -24.04 -7.91 3.26
C LEU A 62 -23.40 -9.20 2.76
N ALA A 63 -22.70 -9.11 1.63
CA ALA A 63 -22.10 -10.25 0.96
C ALA A 63 -20.58 -10.26 1.12
N SER A 64 -19.98 -11.37 1.54
CA SER A 64 -18.53 -11.48 1.65
C SER A 64 -18.04 -12.90 1.43
N THR A 65 -16.82 -13.02 0.91
CA THR A 65 -16.13 -14.30 0.75
C THR A 65 -15.07 -14.44 1.85
N VAL A 66 -15.06 -15.58 2.55
CA VAL A 66 -14.04 -15.91 3.54
C VAL A 66 -12.96 -16.76 2.88
N GLU A 67 -11.77 -16.18 2.79
CA GLU A 67 -10.57 -16.82 2.22
C GLU A 67 -9.51 -17.15 3.29
N TRP A 68 -9.63 -16.57 4.49
CA TRP A 68 -8.70 -16.79 5.61
C TRP A 68 -9.40 -16.75 6.97
N PHE A 69 -9.27 -15.67 7.75
CA PHE A 69 -9.66 -15.63 9.16
C PHE A 69 -11.03 -14.97 9.42
N GLY A 70 -11.71 -14.50 8.36
CA GLY A 70 -13.03 -13.89 8.49
C GLY A 70 -13.46 -13.09 7.27
N VAL A 71 -14.46 -12.26 7.51
CA VAL A 71 -15.02 -11.33 6.52
C VAL A 71 -13.96 -10.34 6.03
N GLY A 72 -14.02 -9.98 4.74
CA GLY A 72 -13.04 -9.08 4.12
C GLY A 72 -13.00 -7.68 4.74
N GLY A 73 -11.81 -7.07 4.75
CA GLY A 73 -11.58 -5.76 5.37
C GLY A 73 -12.44 -4.62 4.79
N TYR A 74 -12.78 -4.66 3.50
CA TYR A 74 -13.66 -3.64 2.90
C TYR A 74 -15.08 -3.68 3.48
N MET A 75 -15.60 -4.87 3.80
CA MET A 75 -16.89 -5.01 4.46
C MET A 75 -16.85 -4.45 5.89
N MET A 76 -15.78 -4.72 6.62
CA MET A 76 -15.59 -4.14 7.95
C MET A 76 -15.48 -2.61 7.89
N GLN A 77 -14.73 -2.08 6.93
CA GLN A 77 -14.64 -0.63 6.69
C GLN A 77 -16.02 -0.01 6.35
N PHE A 78 -16.86 -0.71 5.60
CA PHE A 78 -18.22 -0.27 5.32
C PHE A 78 -19.10 -0.29 6.58
N LEU A 79 -18.98 -1.30 7.44
CA LEU A 79 -19.70 -1.37 8.71
C LEU A 79 -19.23 -0.27 9.68
N ASP A 80 -17.93 0.02 9.73
CA ASP A 80 -17.37 1.13 10.49
C ASP A 80 -17.88 2.48 9.96
N ALA A 81 -17.97 2.64 8.63
CA ALA A 81 -18.58 3.81 8.03
C ALA A 81 -20.07 3.93 8.38
N CYS A 82 -20.82 2.82 8.41
CA CYS A 82 -22.21 2.82 8.89
C CYS A 82 -22.29 3.15 10.39
N TRP A 83 -21.30 2.75 11.18
CA TRP A 83 -21.21 3.09 12.60
C TRP A 83 -21.02 4.59 12.80
N LEU A 84 -20.06 5.18 12.09
CA LEU A 84 -19.66 6.58 12.23
C LEU A 84 -20.61 7.56 11.54
N TYR A 85 -21.04 7.22 10.31
CA TYR A 85 -21.72 8.15 9.42
C TYR A 85 -23.16 7.75 9.05
N GLY A 86 -23.58 6.54 9.41
CA GLY A 86 -24.91 6.04 9.07
C GLY A 86 -26.01 6.69 9.91
N ASP A 87 -27.10 7.10 9.25
CA ASP A 87 -28.31 7.58 9.91
C ASP A 87 -28.99 6.43 10.68
N LYS A 88 -28.83 6.43 12.02
CA LYS A 88 -29.36 5.38 12.91
C LYS A 88 -30.89 5.30 12.90
N GLU A 89 -31.56 6.43 12.71
CA GLU A 89 -33.02 6.49 12.63
C GLU A 89 -33.53 5.80 11.37
N LYS A 90 -32.73 5.75 10.31
CA LYS A 90 -33.04 4.95 9.11
C LYS A 90 -32.65 3.50 9.29
N ILE A 91 -31.44 3.23 9.79
CA ILE A 91 -30.92 1.86 9.93
C ILE A 91 -31.84 0.96 10.76
N LYS A 92 -32.51 1.50 11.78
CA LYS A 92 -33.44 0.74 12.64
C LYS A 92 -34.59 0.05 11.89
N ASP A 93 -34.96 0.58 10.72
CA ASP A 93 -36.06 0.09 9.88
C ASP A 93 -35.55 -0.75 8.69
N ILE A 94 -34.23 -0.90 8.54
CA ILE A 94 -33.59 -1.61 7.41
C ILE A 94 -33.30 -3.06 7.79
N TYR A 95 -33.84 -3.97 6.97
CA TYR A 95 -33.53 -5.39 7.05
C TYR A 95 -32.18 -5.73 6.45
N MET A 96 -31.46 -6.71 7.02
CA MET A 96 -30.17 -7.16 6.48
C MET A 96 -30.09 -8.67 6.41
N ALA A 97 -29.81 -9.19 5.21
CA ALA A 97 -29.49 -10.60 5.00
C ALA A 97 -27.98 -10.79 4.79
N PRO A 98 -27.28 -11.59 5.61
CA PRO A 98 -25.88 -11.90 5.37
C PRO A 98 -25.74 -13.00 4.31
N VAL A 99 -24.83 -12.82 3.35
CA VAL A 99 -24.45 -13.84 2.35
C VAL A 99 -22.95 -14.09 2.48
N VAL A 100 -22.56 -15.21 3.07
CA VAL A 100 -21.15 -15.49 3.34
C VAL A 100 -20.74 -16.84 2.78
N MET A 101 -19.98 -16.84 1.70
CA MET A 101 -19.40 -18.07 1.16
C MET A 101 -17.93 -18.18 1.56
N SER A 102 -17.38 -19.39 1.56
CA SER A 102 -15.98 -19.62 1.85
C SER A 102 -15.36 -20.61 0.88
N THR A 103 -14.08 -20.38 0.56
CA THR A 103 -13.20 -21.36 -0.09
C THR A 103 -12.33 -22.09 0.94
N THR A 104 -12.50 -21.76 2.22
CA THR A 104 -11.86 -22.35 3.41
C THR A 104 -12.89 -22.44 4.55
N HIS A 105 -12.46 -22.50 5.82
CA HIS A 105 -13.35 -22.42 6.97
C HIS A 105 -13.67 -20.96 7.36
N GLY A 106 -14.80 -20.73 8.03
CA GLY A 106 -15.09 -19.45 8.70
C GLY A 106 -16.36 -18.73 8.22
N GLU A 107 -17.11 -19.32 7.28
CA GLU A 107 -18.33 -18.72 6.75
C GLU A 107 -19.43 -18.53 7.79
N ARG A 108 -19.51 -19.45 8.77
CA ARG A 108 -20.51 -19.38 9.84
C ARG A 108 -20.19 -18.25 10.81
N GLU A 109 -18.93 -18.14 11.21
CA GLU A 109 -18.41 -17.05 12.03
C GLU A 109 -18.57 -15.70 11.31
N GLY A 110 -18.30 -15.68 10.00
CA GLY A 110 -18.52 -14.50 9.17
C GLY A 110 -19.99 -14.08 9.12
N MET A 111 -20.90 -15.03 8.89
CA MET A 111 -22.35 -14.76 8.91
C MET A 111 -22.82 -14.24 10.27
N MET A 112 -22.36 -14.85 11.36
CA MET A 112 -22.66 -14.40 12.71
C MET A 112 -22.11 -12.99 12.98
N SER A 113 -20.90 -12.70 12.50
CA SER A 113 -20.25 -11.39 12.67
C SER A 113 -21.02 -10.28 11.94
N LEU A 114 -21.47 -10.53 10.71
CA LEU A 114 -22.28 -9.56 9.95
C LEU A 114 -23.63 -9.31 10.60
N SER A 115 -24.31 -10.36 11.06
CA SER A 115 -25.57 -10.23 11.81
C SER A 115 -25.39 -9.42 13.08
N ALA A 116 -24.39 -9.76 13.89
CA ALA A 116 -24.11 -9.04 15.12
C ALA A 116 -23.77 -7.56 14.86
N ALA A 117 -22.96 -7.27 13.83
CA ALA A 117 -22.61 -5.89 13.47
C ALA A 117 -23.85 -5.07 13.08
N TRP A 118 -24.75 -5.64 12.26
CA TRP A 118 -25.97 -4.93 11.85
C TRP A 118 -26.96 -4.75 13.01
N GLU A 119 -27.08 -5.73 13.90
CA GLU A 119 -27.87 -5.61 15.13
C GLU A 119 -27.34 -4.49 16.03
N MET A 120 -26.02 -4.39 16.18
CA MET A 120 -25.37 -3.34 16.97
C MET A 120 -25.58 -1.95 16.36
N LEU A 121 -25.66 -1.84 15.04
CA LEU A 121 -26.05 -0.62 14.33
C LEU A 121 -27.53 -0.24 14.52
N GLY A 122 -28.34 -1.14 15.09
CA GLY A 122 -29.75 -0.96 15.37
C GLY A 122 -30.69 -1.60 14.35
N GLY A 123 -30.17 -2.14 13.26
CA GLY A 123 -30.96 -2.68 12.16
C GLY A 123 -31.58 -4.06 12.42
N LEU A 124 -32.26 -4.59 11.40
CA LEU A 124 -33.10 -5.78 11.49
C LEU A 124 -32.46 -6.97 10.75
N PRO A 125 -31.62 -7.81 11.38
CA PRO A 125 -31.07 -8.98 10.72
C PRO A 125 -32.19 -9.97 10.33
N CYS A 126 -32.07 -10.56 9.15
CA CYS A 126 -32.92 -11.66 8.70
C CYS A 126 -32.08 -12.87 8.30
N GLU A 127 -32.77 -13.97 8.02
CA GLU A 127 -32.13 -15.22 7.68
C GLU A 127 -31.39 -15.10 6.33
N GLY A 128 -30.06 -15.22 6.40
CA GLY A 128 -29.19 -15.22 5.24
C GLY A 128 -28.80 -16.62 4.75
N ILE A 129 -27.65 -16.67 4.08
CA ILE A 129 -27.04 -17.89 3.54
C ILE A 129 -25.55 -17.89 3.85
N CYS A 130 -25.02 -19.05 4.25
CA CYS A 130 -23.60 -19.29 4.26
C CYS A 130 -23.27 -20.70 3.77
N GLY A 131 -22.08 -20.89 3.22
CA GLY A 131 -21.65 -22.20 2.76
C GLY A 131 -20.21 -22.25 2.26
N TYR A 132 -19.60 -23.42 2.44
CA TYR A 132 -18.29 -23.73 1.89
C TYR A 132 -18.42 -24.27 0.45
N ILE A 133 -17.74 -23.62 -0.49
CA ILE A 133 -17.67 -23.99 -1.90
C ILE A 133 -16.22 -23.87 -2.35
N ALA A 134 -15.53 -25.00 -2.44
CA ALA A 134 -14.16 -25.07 -2.95
C ALA A 134 -14.07 -24.84 -4.47
N ASP A 135 -15.13 -25.18 -5.19
CA ASP A 135 -15.19 -25.17 -6.65
C ASP A 135 -16.56 -24.65 -7.09
N THR A 136 -16.56 -23.45 -7.69
CA THR A 136 -17.77 -22.77 -8.14
C THR A 136 -18.50 -23.51 -9.25
N THR A 137 -17.82 -24.35 -10.03
CA THR A 137 -18.49 -25.13 -11.08
C THR A 137 -19.52 -26.09 -10.49
N ARG A 138 -19.30 -26.57 -9.25
CA ARG A 138 -20.30 -27.40 -8.53
C ARG A 138 -21.52 -26.60 -8.11
N LEU A 139 -21.33 -25.32 -7.81
CA LEU A 139 -22.40 -24.40 -7.46
C LEU A 139 -23.25 -24.10 -8.71
N GLU A 140 -22.58 -23.82 -9.83
CA GLU A 140 -23.19 -23.51 -11.13
C GLU A 140 -24.00 -24.67 -11.71
N ASN A 141 -23.49 -25.89 -11.61
CA ASN A 141 -24.10 -27.07 -12.22
C ASN A 141 -25.09 -27.81 -11.30
N SER A 142 -25.26 -27.36 -10.04
CA SER A 142 -26.14 -28.04 -9.08
C SER A 142 -27.54 -27.41 -9.03
N SER A 143 -28.51 -28.17 -9.54
CA SER A 143 -29.93 -27.81 -9.41
C SER A 143 -30.42 -27.78 -7.95
N GLU A 144 -29.74 -28.50 -7.04
CA GLU A 144 -30.09 -28.52 -5.62
C GLU A 144 -29.64 -27.24 -4.92
N TYR A 145 -28.43 -26.75 -5.20
CA TYR A 145 -27.94 -25.49 -4.63
C TYR A 145 -28.72 -24.30 -5.17
N SER A 146 -29.03 -24.28 -6.47
CA SER A 146 -29.90 -23.24 -7.05
C SER A 146 -31.24 -23.16 -6.31
N LYS A 147 -31.92 -24.29 -6.08
CA LYS A 147 -33.18 -24.33 -5.31
C LYS A 147 -33.04 -23.81 -3.87
N ILE A 148 -31.89 -24.03 -3.23
CA ILE A 148 -31.64 -23.52 -1.87
C ILE A 148 -31.50 -22.00 -1.92
N ILE A 149 -30.73 -21.48 -2.88
CA ILE A 149 -30.51 -20.04 -3.06
C ILE A 149 -31.84 -19.34 -3.39
N ASP A 150 -32.65 -19.91 -4.29
CA ASP A 150 -33.97 -19.37 -4.66
C ASP A 150 -34.91 -19.26 -3.45
N LYS A 151 -35.01 -20.34 -2.66
CA LYS A 151 -35.83 -20.35 -1.44
C LYS A 151 -35.36 -19.31 -0.41
N LYS A 152 -34.04 -19.11 -0.30
CA LYS A 152 -33.48 -18.09 0.59
C LYS A 152 -33.76 -16.69 0.07
N ALA A 153 -33.63 -16.44 -1.24
CA ALA A 153 -33.97 -15.17 -1.87
C ALA A 153 -35.46 -14.82 -1.70
N GLU A 154 -36.37 -15.79 -1.89
CA GLU A 154 -37.80 -15.63 -1.64
C GLU A 154 -38.08 -15.30 -0.17
N ASN A 155 -37.39 -15.96 0.76
CA ASN A 155 -37.52 -15.68 2.19
C ASN A 155 -37.04 -14.26 2.55
N ILE A 156 -35.93 -13.80 1.96
CA ILE A 156 -35.45 -12.42 2.10
C ILE A 156 -36.53 -11.45 1.60
N TYR A 157 -37.04 -11.65 0.38
CA TYR A 157 -38.11 -10.84 -0.19
C TYR A 157 -39.32 -10.78 0.75
N ARG A 158 -39.81 -11.94 1.20
CA ARG A 158 -41.00 -12.05 2.05
C ARG A 158 -40.81 -11.31 3.36
N THR A 159 -39.67 -11.51 4.02
CA THR A 159 -39.36 -10.90 5.32
C THR A 159 -39.41 -9.37 5.24
N ILE A 160 -38.80 -8.80 4.20
CA ILE A 160 -38.69 -7.36 3.99
C ILE A 160 -40.04 -6.78 3.55
N ASN A 161 -40.66 -7.38 2.53
CA ASN A 161 -41.91 -6.89 1.97
C ASN A 161 -43.08 -6.93 2.97
N GLN A 162 -43.12 -7.95 3.83
CA GLN A 162 -44.14 -8.09 4.88
C GLN A 162 -43.78 -7.39 6.18
N LYS A 163 -42.59 -6.77 6.27
CA LYS A 163 -42.07 -6.14 7.50
C LYS A 163 -42.18 -7.08 8.71
N MET A 164 -41.68 -8.31 8.54
CA MET A 164 -41.76 -9.31 9.61
C MET A 164 -41.00 -8.84 10.86
N PRO A 165 -41.56 -9.03 12.07
CA PRO A 165 -40.90 -8.61 13.29
C PRO A 165 -39.64 -9.43 13.55
N VAL A 166 -38.57 -8.76 14.02
CA VAL A 166 -37.32 -9.38 14.44
C VAL A 166 -37.25 -9.39 15.97
N PHE A 167 -36.83 -10.51 16.55
CA PHE A 167 -36.67 -10.63 18.00
C PHE A 167 -35.59 -9.66 18.51
N PRO A 168 -35.77 -9.08 19.72
CA PRO A 168 -34.76 -8.23 20.31
C PRO A 168 -33.51 -9.04 20.70
N ALA A 169 -32.33 -8.56 20.33
CA ALA A 169 -31.05 -9.17 20.65
C ALA A 169 -30.40 -8.56 21.92
N SER A 170 -29.65 -9.38 22.66
CA SER A 170 -29.04 -8.98 23.94
C SER A 170 -27.92 -7.96 23.77
N ASN A 171 -27.13 -8.06 22.69
CA ASN A 171 -26.10 -7.09 22.32
C ASN A 171 -26.66 -5.66 22.19
N ARG A 172 -27.85 -5.50 21.60
CA ARG A 172 -28.55 -4.22 21.48
C ARG A 172 -28.96 -3.66 22.84
N ALA A 173 -29.39 -4.53 23.76
CA ALA A 173 -29.72 -4.14 25.13
C ALA A 173 -28.48 -3.73 25.95
N VAL A 174 -27.32 -4.33 25.69
CA VAL A 174 -26.06 -4.00 26.36
C VAL A 174 -25.53 -2.65 25.87
N ILE A 175 -25.53 -2.38 24.56
CA ILE A 175 -25.09 -1.10 24.01
C ILE A 175 -25.85 0.06 24.65
N ASN A 176 -27.18 -0.02 24.71
CA ASN A 176 -28.01 1.05 25.29
C ASN A 176 -27.79 1.29 26.79
N LYS A 177 -27.21 0.33 27.52
CA LYS A 177 -27.04 0.40 28.99
C LYS A 177 -25.59 0.65 29.43
N VAL A 178 -24.61 0.20 28.64
CA VAL A 178 -23.19 0.12 29.05
C VAL A 178 -22.29 0.98 28.16
N ALA A 179 -22.69 1.28 26.92
CA ALA A 179 -21.83 2.04 26.02
C ALA A 179 -21.68 3.49 26.51
N VAL A 180 -20.57 3.78 27.16
CA VAL A 180 -20.01 5.13 27.33
C VAL A 180 -19.21 5.45 26.07
N ALA A 181 -19.86 5.39 24.91
CA ALA A 181 -19.25 5.97 23.72
C ALA A 181 -19.39 7.48 23.87
N ASN A 182 -18.29 8.23 23.83
CA ASN A 182 -18.33 9.64 23.47
C ASN A 182 -18.73 9.72 21.99
N SER A 183 -19.97 9.35 21.66
CA SER A 183 -20.51 9.54 20.32
C SER A 183 -20.68 11.04 20.14
N ILE A 184 -20.02 11.58 19.13
CA ILE A 184 -20.34 12.91 18.64
C ILE A 184 -21.76 12.77 18.08
N ASP A 185 -22.75 13.37 18.74
CA ASP A 185 -24.12 13.43 18.23
C ASP A 185 -24.15 14.36 17.01
N LEU A 186 -23.75 13.81 15.87
CA LEU A 186 -23.84 14.47 14.58
C LEU A 186 -25.29 14.37 14.09
N THR A 187 -25.84 15.49 13.63
CA THR A 187 -27.07 15.45 12.85
C THR A 187 -26.84 14.66 11.55
N PRO A 188 -27.89 14.10 10.92
CA PRO A 188 -27.74 13.40 9.65
C PRO A 188 -27.04 14.24 8.57
N GLN A 189 -27.28 15.55 8.56
CA GLN A 189 -26.64 16.49 7.64
C GLN A 189 -25.14 16.66 7.91
N GLU A 190 -24.74 16.79 9.18
CA GLU A 190 -23.32 16.88 9.56
C GLU A 190 -22.59 15.57 9.27
N SER A 191 -23.26 14.44 9.53
CA SER A 191 -22.76 13.10 9.24
C SER A 191 -22.47 12.91 7.74
N GLU A 192 -23.39 13.36 6.89
CA GLU A 192 -23.22 13.33 5.43
C GLU A 192 -22.06 14.20 4.95
N GLN A 193 -21.96 15.43 5.46
CA GLN A 193 -20.88 16.34 5.10
C GLN A 193 -19.53 15.80 5.54
N LEU A 194 -19.45 15.22 6.74
CA LEU A 194 -18.23 14.59 7.25
C LEU A 194 -17.87 13.33 6.48
N SER A 195 -18.87 12.54 6.09
CA SER A 195 -18.71 11.36 5.24
C SER A 195 -18.15 11.75 3.86
N GLU A 196 -18.71 12.78 3.23
CA GLU A 196 -18.23 13.32 1.96
C GLU A 196 -16.79 13.85 2.11
N TYR A 197 -16.53 14.63 3.16
CA TYR A 197 -15.20 15.15 3.45
C TYR A 197 -14.16 14.05 3.71
N ALA A 198 -14.53 13.01 4.48
CA ALA A 198 -13.66 11.87 4.77
C ALA A 198 -13.43 10.97 3.54
N SER A 199 -14.37 10.96 2.59
CA SER A 199 -14.22 10.28 1.30
C SER A 199 -13.45 11.10 0.26
N ASP A 200 -13.28 12.42 0.47
CA ASP A 200 -12.65 13.29 -0.51
C ASP A 200 -11.12 13.14 -0.49
N ASP A 201 -10.65 12.22 -1.33
CA ASP A 201 -9.25 12.02 -1.69
C ASP A 201 -8.55 13.31 -2.15
N ARG A 202 -9.25 14.41 -2.47
CA ARG A 202 -8.60 15.67 -2.86
C ARG A 202 -7.63 16.16 -1.80
N PHE A 203 -7.85 15.94 -0.51
CA PHE A 203 -6.87 16.38 0.50
C PHE A 203 -5.61 15.50 0.49
N VAL A 204 -5.75 14.19 0.24
CA VAL A 204 -4.62 13.25 0.14
C VAL A 204 -3.89 13.39 -1.20
N LYS A 205 -4.62 13.61 -2.29
CA LYS A 205 -4.07 13.94 -3.61
C LYS A 205 -3.39 15.29 -3.59
N LYS A 206 -4.01 16.32 -3.02
CA LYS A 206 -3.38 17.63 -2.82
C LYS A 206 -2.18 17.53 -1.89
N GLN A 207 -2.20 16.76 -0.79
CA GLN A 207 -0.99 16.53 0.00
C GLN A 207 0.09 15.76 -0.76
N LYS A 208 -0.27 14.81 -1.64
CA LYS A 208 0.69 14.07 -2.47
C LYS A 208 1.25 14.93 -3.60
N GLU A 209 0.41 15.76 -4.21
CA GLU A 209 0.78 16.76 -5.22
C GLU A 209 1.62 17.84 -4.58
N ASP A 210 1.22 18.38 -3.44
CA ASP A 210 1.99 19.31 -2.61
C ASP A 210 3.28 18.65 -2.11
N LEU A 211 3.32 17.35 -1.77
CA LEU A 211 4.56 16.62 -1.44
C LEU A 211 5.44 16.46 -2.67
N GLN A 212 4.87 16.19 -3.84
CA GLN A 212 5.60 16.10 -5.11
C GLN A 212 6.10 17.47 -5.56
N GLU A 213 5.34 18.53 -5.32
CA GLU A 213 5.67 19.92 -5.59
C GLU A 213 6.70 20.43 -4.59
N LEU A 214 6.56 20.10 -3.30
CA LEU A 214 7.59 20.34 -2.30
C LEU A 214 8.85 19.54 -2.62
N ALA A 215 8.75 18.31 -3.12
CA ALA A 215 9.89 17.50 -3.54
C ALA A 215 10.50 17.95 -4.87
N SER A 216 9.72 18.56 -5.78
CA SER A 216 10.22 19.17 -7.01
C SER A 216 10.85 20.52 -6.73
N ILE A 217 10.26 21.34 -5.86
CA ILE A 217 10.85 22.56 -5.30
C ILE A 217 12.08 22.22 -4.46
N PHE A 218 12.09 21.13 -3.69
CA PHE A 218 13.30 20.64 -3.01
C PHE A 218 14.35 20.20 -4.02
N ARG A 219 13.96 19.57 -5.14
CA ARG A 219 14.88 19.20 -6.23
C ARG A 219 15.41 20.42 -6.99
N ASP A 220 14.60 21.42 -7.23
CA ASP A 220 14.96 22.66 -7.93
C ASP A 220 15.79 23.57 -7.01
N LYS A 221 15.46 23.64 -5.72
CA LYS A 221 16.28 24.32 -4.70
C LYS A 221 17.57 23.54 -4.40
N MET A 222 17.57 22.22 -4.39
CA MET A 222 18.80 21.41 -4.41
C MET A 222 19.52 21.44 -5.78
N GLY A 223 18.86 21.91 -6.84
CA GLY A 223 19.49 22.28 -8.10
C GLY A 223 20.23 23.62 -8.03
N GLN A 224 20.10 24.35 -6.92
CA GLN A 224 20.83 25.59 -6.63
C GLN A 224 21.83 25.49 -5.47
N ASP A 225 21.83 24.39 -4.71
CA ASP A 225 22.84 24.10 -3.68
C ASP A 225 23.70 22.88 -4.07
N GLU A 226 24.78 23.16 -4.80
CA GLU A 226 25.82 22.21 -5.28
C GLU A 226 26.66 21.57 -4.14
N THR A 227 26.06 20.88 -3.17
CA THR A 227 26.84 20.25 -2.08
C THR A 227 26.60 18.76 -1.82
N THR A 228 25.85 18.07 -2.68
CA THR A 228 25.60 16.62 -2.47
C THR A 228 25.63 15.78 -3.75
N SER A 229 26.50 16.15 -4.69
CA SER A 229 26.92 15.25 -5.77
C SER A 229 28.39 15.51 -6.00
N GLY A 230 29.24 14.59 -5.53
CA GLY A 230 30.70 14.74 -5.56
C GLY A 230 31.17 15.27 -6.91
N ASN A 231 31.83 16.42 -6.88
CA ASN A 231 32.44 16.99 -8.07
C ASN A 231 33.84 16.37 -8.21
N SER A 232 34.24 15.93 -9.40
CA SER A 232 35.62 15.47 -9.66
C SER A 232 36.67 16.47 -9.15
N GLY A 233 36.37 17.77 -9.17
CA GLY A 233 37.23 18.83 -8.64
C GLY A 233 37.37 18.82 -7.12
N GLU A 234 36.34 18.40 -6.37
CA GLU A 234 36.42 18.23 -4.92
C GLU A 234 37.26 17.02 -4.54
N TYR A 235 37.13 15.93 -5.27
CA TYR A 235 37.98 14.76 -5.08
C TYR A 235 39.46 15.08 -5.34
N ALA A 236 39.76 15.81 -6.42
CA ALA A 236 41.12 16.28 -6.70
C ALA A 236 41.67 17.16 -5.56
N LYS A 237 40.86 18.10 -5.03
CA LYS A 237 41.25 18.94 -3.89
C LYS A 237 41.47 18.13 -2.61
N LYS A 238 40.58 17.17 -2.30
CA LYS A 238 40.67 16.31 -1.11
C LYS A 238 41.93 15.44 -1.17
N LEU A 239 42.21 14.80 -2.31
CA LEU A 239 43.46 14.07 -2.53
C LEU A 239 44.68 14.97 -2.35
N GLN A 240 44.66 16.17 -2.91
CA GLN A 240 45.76 17.12 -2.77
C GLN A 240 45.98 17.56 -1.31
N SER A 241 44.92 17.71 -0.52
CA SER A 241 45.01 18.06 0.90
C SER A 241 45.48 16.92 1.82
N THR A 242 45.24 15.67 1.42
CA THR A 242 45.57 14.46 2.21
C THR A 242 46.94 13.87 1.84
N PHE A 243 47.59 14.40 0.80
CA PHE A 243 48.86 13.92 0.31
C PHE A 243 49.99 13.99 1.36
N ARG A 244 50.69 12.87 1.55
CA ARG A 244 51.87 12.69 2.37
C ARG A 244 53.06 12.33 1.48
N PRO A 245 54.11 13.17 1.40
CA PRO A 245 55.24 12.90 0.53
C PRO A 245 56.02 11.68 1.01
N VAL A 246 56.27 10.74 0.10
CA VAL A 246 57.12 9.56 0.32
C VAL A 246 58.28 9.63 -0.67
N ALA A 247 59.51 9.52 -0.17
CA ALA A 247 60.72 9.73 -0.97
C ALA A 247 60.88 8.64 -2.05
N GLY A 248 61.21 9.06 -3.28
CA GLY A 248 61.56 8.15 -4.38
C GLY A 248 60.40 7.64 -5.21
N ILE A 249 59.20 8.21 -5.09
CA ILE A 249 58.05 7.87 -5.94
C ILE A 249 57.81 8.99 -6.97
N ASN A 250 57.86 8.61 -8.25
CA ASN A 250 57.39 9.43 -9.36
C ASN A 250 56.41 8.58 -10.17
N ALA A 251 55.14 8.98 -10.23
CA ALA A 251 54.10 8.21 -10.91
C ALA A 251 52.87 9.08 -11.23
N VAL A 252 52.22 8.77 -12.35
CA VAL A 252 50.95 9.37 -12.78
C VAL A 252 49.82 8.35 -12.66
N PHE A 253 48.85 8.63 -11.80
CA PHE A 253 47.66 7.81 -11.58
C PHE A 253 46.44 8.44 -12.22
N LYS A 254 45.57 7.62 -12.81
CA LYS A 254 44.29 8.04 -13.39
C LYS A 254 43.15 7.23 -12.83
N ILE A 255 42.11 7.91 -12.34
CA ILE A 255 40.92 7.31 -11.75
C ILE A 255 39.71 7.54 -12.66
N LEU A 256 39.05 6.46 -13.06
CA LEU A 256 37.89 6.41 -13.93
C LEU A 256 36.67 5.91 -13.14
N PHE A 257 35.54 6.60 -13.29
CA PHE A 257 34.28 6.25 -12.64
C PHE A 257 33.34 5.53 -13.61
N THR A 258 32.80 4.37 -13.23
CA THR A 258 31.95 3.54 -14.10
C THR A 258 30.45 3.79 -13.95
N ASP A 259 30.02 4.28 -12.80
CA ASP A 259 28.63 4.42 -12.38
C ASP A 259 28.08 5.85 -12.54
N ASN A 260 28.97 6.84 -12.79
CA ASN A 260 28.58 8.24 -12.94
C ASN A 260 29.27 8.91 -14.13
N ALA A 261 28.55 9.00 -15.26
CA ALA A 261 29.02 9.61 -16.50
C ALA A 261 29.28 11.13 -16.40
N ARG A 262 28.89 11.79 -15.31
CA ARG A 262 29.17 13.22 -15.06
C ARG A 262 30.55 13.44 -14.42
N LEU A 263 31.13 12.42 -13.81
CA LEU A 263 32.46 12.50 -13.21
C LEU A 263 33.53 12.44 -14.29
N LYS A 264 34.32 13.51 -14.37
CA LYS A 264 35.54 13.51 -15.19
C LYS A 264 36.62 12.66 -14.51
N PRO A 265 37.51 12.02 -15.29
CA PRO A 265 38.64 11.29 -14.73
C PRO A 265 39.49 12.20 -13.85
N VAL A 266 39.96 11.68 -12.70
CA VAL A 266 40.88 12.38 -11.81
C VAL A 266 42.29 11.88 -12.09
N ILE A 267 43.20 12.81 -12.34
CA ILE A 267 44.61 12.54 -12.62
C ILE A 267 45.44 13.05 -11.43
N ILE A 268 46.31 12.20 -10.92
CA ILE A 268 47.21 12.48 -9.80
C ILE A 268 48.63 12.33 -10.33
N ASN A 269 49.35 13.45 -10.46
CA ASN A 269 50.76 13.44 -10.80
C ASN A 269 51.60 13.61 -9.53
N VAL A 270 52.45 12.63 -9.25
CA VAL A 270 53.35 12.63 -8.09
C VAL A 270 54.78 12.73 -8.58
N GLU A 271 55.48 13.78 -8.15
CA GLU A 271 56.90 14.02 -8.42
C GLU A 271 57.64 14.21 -7.08
N ASN A 272 58.15 13.11 -6.53
CA ASN A 272 58.78 13.03 -5.21
C ASN A 272 57.92 13.62 -4.08
N SER A 273 58.13 14.91 -3.77
CA SER A 273 57.48 15.61 -2.66
C SER A 273 56.34 16.53 -3.12
N ARG A 274 56.00 16.54 -4.41
CA ARG A 274 54.91 17.34 -4.97
C ARG A 274 53.82 16.45 -5.55
N CYS A 275 52.58 16.83 -5.31
CA CYS A 275 51.38 16.19 -5.86
C CYS A 275 50.51 17.24 -6.54
N GLU A 276 50.21 17.01 -7.80
CA GLU A 276 49.27 17.81 -8.58
C GLU A 276 48.08 16.96 -8.99
N CYS A 277 46.89 17.34 -8.53
CA CYS A 277 45.65 16.65 -8.86
C CYS A 277 44.84 17.50 -9.84
N SER A 278 44.47 16.93 -10.99
CA SER A 278 43.69 17.61 -12.01
C SER A 278 42.53 16.74 -12.50
N THR A 279 41.53 17.35 -13.13
CA THR A 279 40.37 16.65 -13.69
C THR A 279 40.34 16.78 -15.19
N GLY A 280 40.28 15.67 -15.93
CA GLY A 280 40.22 15.68 -17.39
C GLY A 280 40.80 14.44 -18.04
N GLU A 281 41.01 14.53 -19.35
CA GLU A 281 41.70 13.51 -20.13
C GLU A 281 43.09 14.03 -20.49
N SER A 282 44.13 13.51 -19.84
CA SER A 282 45.51 13.80 -20.25
C SER A 282 46.40 12.56 -20.07
N GLY A 283 47.26 12.36 -21.07
CA GLY A 283 48.55 11.68 -20.97
C GLY A 283 48.59 10.16 -20.81
N GLU A 284 49.76 9.59 -21.18
CA GLU A 284 50.19 8.26 -20.73
C GLU A 284 50.25 8.24 -19.20
N CYS A 285 49.61 7.24 -18.59
CA CYS A 285 49.53 7.08 -17.14
C CYS A 285 50.24 5.77 -16.75
N ASP A 286 50.99 5.78 -15.65
CA ASP A 286 51.66 4.60 -15.12
C ASP A 286 50.66 3.60 -14.53
N VAL A 287 49.55 4.12 -13.98
CA VAL A 287 48.47 3.33 -13.39
C VAL A 287 47.10 3.94 -13.72
N VAL A 288 46.19 3.11 -14.22
CA VAL A 288 44.78 3.46 -14.44
C VAL A 288 43.91 2.60 -13.53
N ILE A 289 43.09 3.24 -12.71
CA ILE A 289 42.14 2.64 -11.79
C ILE A 289 40.72 2.93 -12.28
N THR A 290 39.90 1.89 -12.32
CA THR A 290 38.48 1.97 -12.65
C THR A 290 37.66 1.53 -11.43
N THR A 291 36.75 2.38 -10.97
CA THR A 291 36.00 2.18 -9.73
C THR A 291 34.61 2.82 -9.81
N GLU A 292 33.74 2.49 -8.86
CA GLU A 292 32.47 3.17 -8.63
C GLU A 292 32.67 4.36 -7.69
N GLN A 293 31.86 5.41 -7.83
CA GLN A 293 31.96 6.63 -7.02
C GLN A 293 31.95 6.32 -5.52
N ARG A 294 31.03 5.47 -5.10
CA ARG A 294 30.87 5.09 -3.68
C ARG A 294 32.12 4.42 -3.10
N VAL A 295 32.72 3.51 -3.85
CA VAL A 295 33.94 2.79 -3.44
C VAL A 295 35.10 3.78 -3.30
N PHE A 296 35.20 4.74 -4.22
CA PHE A 296 36.21 5.78 -4.16
C PHE A 296 36.03 6.74 -2.98
N GLU A 297 34.80 7.11 -2.64
CA GLU A 297 34.50 7.90 -1.43
C GLU A 297 34.90 7.16 -0.15
N ASP A 298 34.61 5.85 -0.06
CA ASP A 298 35.05 5.01 1.05
C ASP A 298 36.58 4.94 1.16
N ILE A 299 37.30 4.99 0.04
CA ILE A 299 38.77 5.09 0.01
C ILE A 299 39.24 6.47 0.51
N LEU A 300 38.64 7.56 0.03
CA LEU A 300 38.99 8.93 0.45
C LEU A 300 38.72 9.19 1.94
N ASP A 301 37.77 8.47 2.53
CA ASP A 301 37.44 8.53 3.96
C ASP A 301 38.29 7.56 4.80
N GLY A 302 39.20 6.80 4.18
CA GLY A 302 40.10 5.88 4.88
C GLY A 302 39.45 4.59 5.38
N ARG A 303 38.23 4.26 4.93
CA ARG A 303 37.51 3.03 5.34
C ARG A 303 38.08 1.78 4.66
N ILE A 304 38.67 1.95 3.48
CA ILE A 304 39.30 0.89 2.69
C ILE A 304 40.50 1.45 1.94
N THR A 305 41.53 0.63 1.72
CA THR A 305 42.73 1.02 0.97
C THR A 305 42.60 0.67 -0.52
N PHE A 306 43.37 1.34 -1.39
CA PHE A 306 43.43 1.02 -2.81
C PHE A 306 43.90 -0.41 -3.04
N GLN A 307 44.87 -0.90 -2.26
CA GLN A 307 45.31 -2.29 -2.34
C GLN A 307 44.19 -3.27 -1.96
N ARG A 308 43.44 -3.02 -0.89
CA ARG A 308 42.37 -3.91 -0.43
C ARG A 308 41.19 -3.93 -1.41
N ALA A 309 40.79 -2.77 -1.89
CA ALA A 309 39.74 -2.63 -2.89
C ALA A 309 40.12 -3.26 -4.24
N PHE A 310 41.41 -3.39 -4.55
CA PHE A 310 41.88 -4.14 -5.71
C PHE A 310 41.84 -5.66 -5.46
N MET A 311 42.26 -6.11 -4.27
CA MET A 311 42.26 -7.53 -3.90
C MET A 311 40.86 -8.14 -3.80
N ASP A 312 39.86 -7.36 -3.36
CA ASP A 312 38.46 -7.80 -3.27
C ASP A 312 37.66 -7.64 -4.58
N GLY A 313 38.27 -7.02 -5.60
CA GLY A 313 37.69 -6.83 -6.92
C GLY A 313 36.78 -5.60 -7.08
N SER A 314 36.67 -4.75 -6.05
CA SER A 314 35.86 -3.52 -6.07
C SER A 314 36.47 -2.42 -6.95
N ILE A 315 37.78 -2.47 -7.23
CA ILE A 315 38.44 -1.65 -8.26
C ILE A 315 39.18 -2.52 -9.26
N LYS A 316 39.22 -2.06 -10.52
CA LYS A 316 40.05 -2.67 -11.57
C LYS A 316 41.26 -1.78 -11.83
N MET A 317 42.44 -2.38 -11.99
CA MET A 317 43.68 -1.63 -12.23
C MET A 317 44.38 -2.13 -13.50
N LYS A 318 45.00 -1.21 -14.24
CA LYS A 318 45.88 -1.47 -15.38
C LYS A 318 47.15 -0.61 -15.24
N GLY A 319 48.34 -1.20 -15.21
CA GLY A 319 49.60 -0.48 -14.98
C GLY A 319 50.58 -1.24 -14.08
N ASP A 320 51.54 -0.52 -13.48
CA ASP A 320 52.48 -1.12 -12.51
C ASP A 320 51.83 -1.35 -11.14
N PHE A 321 51.59 -2.63 -10.82
CA PHE A 321 50.98 -3.08 -9.56
C PHE A 321 51.78 -2.68 -8.31
N LYS A 322 53.10 -2.44 -8.41
CA LYS A 322 53.90 -2.06 -7.25
C LYS A 322 53.55 -0.65 -6.75
N LEU A 323 52.99 0.19 -7.61
CA LEU A 323 52.63 1.58 -7.30
C LEU A 323 51.31 1.73 -6.53
N LEU A 324 50.44 0.71 -6.51
CA LEU A 324 49.21 0.71 -5.69
C LEU A 324 49.51 0.80 -4.20
N ARG A 325 50.48 0.00 -3.73
CA ARG A 325 50.89 0.02 -2.32
C ARG A 325 51.48 1.38 -1.97
N SER A 326 52.27 1.96 -2.87
CA SER A 326 52.82 3.31 -2.73
C SER A 326 51.71 4.36 -2.63
N MET A 327 50.63 4.21 -3.42
CA MET A 327 49.47 5.11 -3.40
C MET A 327 48.76 5.11 -2.03
N ASP A 328 48.64 3.95 -1.39
CA ASP A 328 48.12 3.88 -0.01
C ASP A 328 49.01 4.61 1.00
N GLN A 329 50.34 4.61 0.81
CA GLN A 329 51.27 5.36 1.66
C GLN A 329 51.15 6.87 1.43
N LEU A 330 51.01 7.28 0.16
CA LEU A 330 50.92 8.69 -0.25
C LEU A 330 49.66 9.38 0.27
N PHE A 331 48.59 8.64 0.55
CA PHE A 331 47.35 9.21 1.11
C PHE A 331 47.09 8.79 2.56
N GLY A 332 48.08 8.17 3.23
CA GLY A 332 47.98 7.80 4.64
C GLY A 332 46.86 6.80 4.94
N LEU A 333 46.59 5.89 3.99
CA LEU A 333 45.51 4.90 4.06
C LEU A 333 45.95 3.59 4.72
N MET A 334 47.25 3.41 4.98
CA MET A 334 47.74 2.29 5.78
C MET A 334 47.59 2.63 7.27
N GLU A 335 46.76 1.87 7.99
CA GLU A 335 46.88 1.76 9.45
C GLU A 335 48.25 1.13 9.80
N GLU A 336 48.86 1.59 10.89
CA GLU A 336 50.00 0.89 11.52
C GLU A 336 49.61 -0.52 11.99
#